data_AF-A0A7S3AIT5-F1
#
_entry.id   AF-A0A7S3AIT5-F1
#
_cell.length_a   1.000
_cell.length_b   1.000
_cell.length_c   1.000
_cell.angle_alpha   90.00
_cell.angle_beta   90.00
_cell.angle_gamma   90.00
#
_symmetry.space_group_name_H-M   'P 1'
#
loop_
_entity.id
_entity.type
_entity.pdbx_description
1 polymer ?
#
loop_
_entity_poly.entity_id
_entity_poly.type
_entity_poly.pdbx_seq_one_letter_code
_entity_poly.pdbx_strand_id
1 'polypeptide(L)'
;KVCCEPPSEGVVKVSDATGTAATYLSSSTTSYATISWVGLGDTCAGMRDFVAYVIHQTGGSEHVVWQSATLSGESSSVRIEAADLAALPDGNMIARVVGTNIAELSSASETSFAIDNSAPSMSGITIRRPGS
;
A
#
# COMPACT_ATOMS: atom_id res chain seq x y z
N LYS A 1 -28.06 -22.34 -3.16
CA LYS A 1 -28.01 -20.98 -2.60
C LYS A 1 -27.13 -20.18 -3.54
N VAL A 2 -27.69 -19.21 -4.27
CA VAL A 2 -26.90 -18.33 -5.13
C VAL A 2 -26.34 -17.24 -4.20
N CYS A 3 -25.03 -17.18 -4.06
CA CYS A 3 -24.36 -16.17 -3.27
C CYS A 3 -24.32 -14.88 -4.12
N CYS A 4 -25.18 -13.92 -3.79
CA CYS A 4 -25.25 -12.62 -4.47
C CYS A 4 -24.76 -11.47 -3.56
N GLU A 5 -24.07 -11.81 -2.47
CA GLU A 5 -23.53 -10.81 -1.56
C GLU A 5 -22.08 -10.49 -1.93
N PRO A 6 -21.68 -9.21 -1.91
CA PRO A 6 -20.30 -8.83 -2.13
C PRO A 6 -19.41 -9.35 -0.99
N PRO A 7 -18.10 -9.52 -1.24
CA PRO A 7 -17.15 -9.92 -0.21
C PRO A 7 -17.14 -8.94 0.97
N SER A 8 -16.85 -9.45 2.16
CA SER A 8 -16.71 -8.60 3.35
C SER A 8 -15.55 -7.62 3.17
N GLU A 9 -15.75 -6.37 3.61
CA GLU A 9 -14.64 -5.42 3.72
C GLU A 9 -13.64 -5.92 4.76
N GLY A 10 -12.36 -5.84 4.40
CA GLY A 10 -11.25 -6.26 5.21
C GLY A 10 -10.47 -5.08 5.79
N VAL A 11 -9.42 -5.42 6.52
CA VAL A 11 -8.44 -4.45 7.01
C VAL A 11 -7.16 -4.64 6.20
N VAL A 12 -6.71 -3.57 5.55
CA VAL A 12 -5.42 -3.53 4.85
C VAL A 12 -4.37 -2.93 5.77
N LYS A 13 -3.17 -3.50 5.76
CA LYS A 13 -2.01 -3.02 6.50
C LYS A 13 -0.80 -3.00 5.59
N VAL A 14 -0.02 -1.94 5.70
CA VAL A 14 1.29 -1.83 5.05
C VAL A 14 2.36 -2.07 6.10
N SER A 15 3.24 -3.02 5.82
CA SER A 15 4.40 -3.35 6.66
C SER A 15 5.70 -3.13 5.91
N ASP A 16 6.74 -2.75 6.64
CA ASP A 16 8.10 -2.68 6.12
C ASP A 16 8.76 -4.07 5.96
N ALA A 17 10.03 -4.10 5.55
CA ALA A 17 10.82 -5.31 5.39
C ALA A 17 11.03 -6.11 6.69
N THR A 18 10.76 -5.51 7.86
CA THR A 18 10.82 -6.19 9.17
C THR A 18 9.49 -6.82 9.56
N GLY A 19 8.43 -6.58 8.78
CA GLY A 19 7.07 -7.00 9.09
C GLY A 19 6.34 -6.05 10.04
N THR A 20 6.97 -4.94 10.42
CA THR A 20 6.37 -3.93 11.31
C THR A 20 5.42 -3.07 10.51
N ALA A 21 4.22 -2.85 11.04
CA ALA A 21 3.24 -1.95 10.41
C ALA A 21 3.85 -0.53 10.33
N ALA A 22 4.05 -0.06 9.10
CA ALA A 22 4.75 1.17 8.82
C ALA A 22 3.77 2.19 8.25
N THR A 23 3.59 3.31 8.95
CA THR A 23 2.84 4.46 8.44
C THR A 23 3.68 5.30 7.48
N TYR A 24 5.01 5.17 7.58
CA TYR A 24 5.99 5.86 6.76
C TYR A 24 6.95 4.84 6.17
N LEU A 25 7.12 4.88 4.84
CA LEU A 25 8.06 4.03 4.11
C LEU A 25 9.08 4.90 3.39
N SER A 26 10.32 4.43 3.36
CA SER A 26 11.41 5.05 2.61
C SER A 26 12.25 3.99 1.94
N SER A 27 12.48 4.13 0.63
CA SER A 27 13.34 3.22 -0.15
C SER A 27 14.79 3.19 0.36
N SER A 28 15.20 4.21 1.13
CA SER A 28 16.52 4.28 1.77
C SER A 28 16.67 3.37 3.00
N THR A 29 15.56 3.01 3.65
CA THR A 29 15.54 2.26 4.92
C THR A 29 14.97 0.85 4.79
N THR A 30 14.15 0.61 3.76
CA THR A 30 13.44 -0.66 3.57
C THR A 30 13.69 -1.22 2.17
N SER A 31 14.16 -2.46 2.09
CA SER A 31 14.41 -3.14 0.81
C SER A 31 13.15 -3.63 0.09
N TYR A 32 12.03 -3.73 0.80
CA TYR A 32 10.71 -4.03 0.24
C TYR A 32 9.64 -3.64 1.26
N ALA A 33 8.41 -3.50 0.79
CA ALA A 33 7.23 -3.29 1.62
C ALA A 33 6.23 -4.40 1.34
N THR A 34 5.37 -4.71 2.30
CA THR A 34 4.36 -5.74 2.16
C THR A 34 3.00 -5.14 2.46
N ILE A 35 2.09 -5.18 1.49
CA ILE A 35 0.68 -4.89 1.72
C ILE A 35 0.03 -6.21 2.12
N SER A 36 -0.56 -6.27 3.30
CA SER A 36 -1.28 -7.43 3.81
C SER A 36 -2.74 -7.06 4.10
N TRP A 37 -3.64 -8.02 3.98
CA TRP A 37 -5.06 -7.82 4.25
C TRP A 37 -5.66 -9.00 5.01
N VAL A 38 -6.61 -8.69 5.88
CA VAL A 38 -7.34 -9.68 6.69
C VAL A 38 -8.83 -9.35 6.70
N GLY A 39 -9.69 -10.37 6.75
CA GLY A 39 -11.15 -10.19 6.75
C GLY A 39 -11.78 -9.92 5.38
N LEU A 40 -10.96 -9.67 4.35
CA LEU A 40 -11.36 -9.63 2.95
C LEU A 40 -11.64 -11.06 2.49
N GLY A 41 -12.91 -11.44 2.46
CA GLY A 41 -13.31 -12.80 2.15
C GLY A 41 -14.81 -12.96 1.94
N ASP A 42 -15.17 -14.01 1.23
CA ASP A 42 -16.55 -14.42 1.01
C ASP A 42 -16.76 -15.81 1.61
N THR A 43 -17.57 -15.91 2.65
CA THR A 43 -17.89 -17.19 3.33
C THR A 43 -18.85 -18.07 2.54
N CYS A 44 -19.44 -17.55 1.47
CA CYS A 44 -20.46 -18.19 0.65
C CYS A 44 -19.85 -18.78 -0.63
N ALA A 45 -19.13 -17.96 -1.41
CA ALA A 45 -18.53 -18.38 -2.68
C ALA A 45 -17.01 -18.62 -2.60
N GLY A 46 -16.34 -18.02 -1.63
CA GLY A 46 -14.88 -17.92 -1.65
C GLY A 46 -14.38 -16.85 -2.62
N MET A 47 -13.13 -16.46 -2.43
CA MET A 47 -12.49 -15.44 -3.25
C MET A 47 -11.92 -16.07 -4.52
N ARG A 48 -12.05 -15.37 -5.65
CA ARG A 48 -11.45 -15.76 -6.93
C ARG A 48 -10.06 -15.17 -7.04
N ASP A 49 -9.96 -13.86 -6.87
CA ASP A 49 -8.73 -13.10 -7.06
C ASP A 49 -8.63 -11.87 -6.16
N PHE A 50 -7.40 -11.41 -5.97
CA PHE A 50 -7.08 -10.14 -5.31
C PHE A 50 -6.13 -9.31 -6.18
N VAL A 51 -6.31 -7.99 -6.14
CA VAL A 51 -5.40 -7.03 -6.76
C VAL A 51 -5.15 -5.88 -5.78
N ALA A 52 -3.88 -5.56 -5.54
CA ALA A 52 -3.48 -4.43 -4.73
C ALA A 52 -3.06 -3.25 -5.61
N TYR A 53 -3.37 -2.05 -5.17
CA TYR A 53 -3.06 -0.79 -5.80
C TYR A 53 -2.42 0.15 -4.79
N VAL A 54 -1.44 0.92 -5.24
CA VAL A 54 -0.95 2.09 -4.52
C VAL A 54 -1.37 3.32 -5.30
N ILE A 55 -2.04 4.22 -4.61
CA ILE A 55 -2.66 5.41 -5.17
C ILE A 55 -2.02 6.62 -4.53
N HIS A 56 -1.45 7.50 -5.33
CA HIS A 56 -0.95 8.79 -4.86
C HIS A 56 -2.09 9.80 -4.85
N GLN A 57 -2.34 10.42 -3.70
CA GLN A 57 -3.34 11.46 -3.56
C GLN A 57 -2.68 12.82 -3.74
N THR A 58 -2.97 13.47 -4.87
CA THR A 58 -2.40 14.79 -5.20
C THR A 58 -3.52 15.77 -5.48
N GLY A 59 -3.65 16.81 -4.65
CA GLY A 59 -4.62 17.89 -4.88
C GLY A 59 -6.09 17.44 -4.97
N GLY A 60 -6.47 16.36 -4.28
CA GLY A 60 -7.82 15.78 -4.31
C GLY A 60 -8.07 14.83 -5.50
N SER A 61 -7.06 14.53 -6.30
CA SER A 61 -7.11 13.49 -7.35
C SER A 61 -6.36 12.24 -6.92
N GLU A 62 -6.91 11.08 -7.27
CA GLU A 62 -6.30 9.76 -7.08
C GLU A 62 -5.58 9.33 -8.35
N HIS A 63 -4.28 9.05 -8.24
CA HIS A 63 -3.50 8.50 -9.34
C HIS A 63 -2.89 7.16 -8.96
N VAL A 64 -3.23 6.10 -9.68
CA VAL A 64 -2.61 4.78 -9.46
C VAL A 64 -1.15 4.86 -9.90
N VAL A 65 -0.24 4.72 -8.94
CA VAL A 65 1.21 4.79 -9.16
C VAL A 65 1.86 3.41 -9.16
N TRP A 66 1.20 2.41 -8.57
CA TRP A 66 1.63 1.02 -8.64
C TRP A 66 0.43 0.08 -8.53
N GLN A 67 0.54 -1.10 -9.15
CA GLN A 67 -0.45 -2.16 -9.07
C GLN A 67 0.23 -3.52 -9.02
N SER A 68 -0.34 -4.46 -8.26
CA SER A 68 0.12 -5.83 -8.26
C SER A 68 -0.39 -6.60 -9.47
N ALA A 69 0.25 -7.75 -9.75
CA ALA A 69 -0.38 -8.79 -10.54
C ALA A 69 -1.64 -9.32 -9.83
N THR A 70 -2.51 -9.99 -10.58
CA THR A 70 -3.65 -10.71 -10.02
C THR A 70 -3.17 -11.86 -9.16
N LEU A 71 -3.58 -11.85 -7.90
CA LEU A 71 -3.25 -12.86 -6.90
C LEU A 71 -4.41 -13.83 -6.76
N SER A 72 -4.13 -15.06 -6.33
CA SER A 72 -5.18 -16.04 -6.06
C SER A 72 -6.06 -15.59 -4.89
N GLY A 73 -7.32 -16.03 -4.84
CA GLY A 73 -8.24 -15.78 -3.73
C GLY A 73 -7.81 -16.34 -2.35
N GLU A 74 -6.68 -17.05 -2.28
CA GLU A 74 -6.07 -17.51 -1.02
C GLU A 74 -4.94 -16.58 -0.55
N SER A 75 -4.56 -15.61 -1.38
CA SER A 75 -3.51 -14.66 -1.07
C SER A 75 -4.00 -13.63 -0.05
N SER A 76 -3.16 -13.35 0.93
CA SER A 76 -3.42 -12.37 2.00
C SER A 76 -2.35 -11.28 2.10
N SER A 77 -1.37 -11.31 1.19
CA SER A 77 -0.30 -10.33 1.15
C SER A 77 0.33 -10.23 -0.23
N VAL A 78 0.87 -9.06 -0.55
CA VAL A 78 1.71 -8.82 -1.72
C VAL A 78 2.93 -8.01 -1.34
N ARG A 79 4.05 -8.31 -1.99
CA ARG A 79 5.31 -7.58 -1.81
C ARG A 79 5.44 -6.51 -2.89
N ILE A 80 5.84 -5.32 -2.46
CA ILE A 80 6.33 -4.24 -3.30
C ILE A 80 7.85 -4.28 -3.23
N GLU A 81 8.50 -4.52 -4.37
CA GLU A 81 9.96 -4.62 -4.43
C GLU A 81 10.61 -3.24 -4.25
N ALA A 82 11.89 -3.21 -3.81
CA ALA A 82 12.64 -1.96 -3.62
C ALA A 82 12.63 -1.05 -4.86
N ALA A 83 12.73 -1.64 -6.06
CA ALA A 83 12.76 -0.89 -7.30
C ALA A 83 11.44 -0.13 -7.54
N ASP A 84 10.31 -0.77 -7.23
CA ASP A 84 8.99 -0.15 -7.34
C ASP A 84 8.83 0.93 -6.26
N LEU A 85 9.21 0.63 -5.01
CA LEU A 85 9.19 1.60 -3.91
C LEU A 85 9.99 2.86 -4.19
N ALA A 86 11.16 2.72 -4.82
CA ALA A 86 12.01 3.85 -5.21
C ALA A 86 11.43 4.65 -6.39
N ALA A 87 10.56 4.04 -7.20
CA ALA A 87 9.85 4.71 -8.29
C ALA A 87 8.56 5.42 -7.84
N LEU A 88 8.07 5.11 -6.63
CA LEU A 88 6.90 5.77 -6.07
C LEU A 88 7.22 7.23 -5.69
N PRO A 89 6.33 8.19 -5.99
CA PRO A 89 6.55 9.58 -5.62
C PRO A 89 6.50 9.78 -4.10
N ASP A 90 7.10 10.86 -3.63
CA ASP A 90 6.99 11.24 -2.22
C ASP A 90 5.61 11.87 -1.94
N GLY A 91 5.02 11.54 -0.79
CA GLY A 91 3.73 12.08 -0.37
C GLY A 91 2.80 11.05 0.27
N ASN A 92 1.55 11.45 0.42
CA ASN A 92 0.50 10.60 0.97
C ASN A 92 -0.01 9.61 -0.09
N MET A 93 0.00 8.34 0.30
CA MET A 93 -0.40 7.21 -0.50
C MET A 93 -1.60 6.51 0.13
N ILE A 94 -2.41 5.87 -0.70
CA ILE A 94 -3.46 4.95 -0.30
C ILE A 94 -3.12 3.58 -0.87
N ALA A 95 -2.96 2.59 0.01
CA ALA A 95 -2.90 1.18 -0.37
C ALA A 95 -4.33 0.65 -0.41
N ARG A 96 -4.80 0.29 -1.61
CA ARG A 96 -6.12 -0.28 -1.85
C ARG A 96 -6.00 -1.72 -2.29
N VAL A 97 -6.71 -2.62 -1.63
CA VAL A 97 -6.84 -4.02 -2.05
C VAL A 97 -8.26 -4.26 -2.52
N VAL A 98 -8.39 -4.75 -3.74
CA VAL A 98 -9.67 -5.16 -4.33
C VAL A 98 -9.70 -6.67 -4.37
N GLY A 99 -10.69 -7.27 -3.73
CA GLY A 99 -10.96 -8.70 -3.80
C GLY A 99 -12.20 -8.99 -4.62
N THR A 100 -12.11 -9.93 -5.55
CA THR A 100 -13.21 -10.39 -6.39
C THR A 100 -13.59 -11.82 -5.99
N ASN A 101 -14.87 -12.09 -5.76
CA ASN A 101 -15.35 -13.45 -5.47
C ASN A 101 -15.62 -14.27 -6.75
N ILE A 102 -15.95 -15.55 -6.60
CA ILE A 102 -16.29 -16.44 -7.73
C ILE A 102 -17.58 -15.98 -8.46
N ALA A 103 -18.45 -15.23 -7.78
CA ALA A 103 -19.64 -14.62 -8.35
C ALA A 103 -19.37 -13.28 -9.07
N GLU A 104 -18.10 -12.91 -9.25
CA GLU A 104 -17.63 -11.67 -9.91
C GLU A 104 -18.06 -10.37 -9.19
N LEU A 105 -18.39 -10.46 -7.92
CA LEU A 105 -18.62 -9.30 -7.05
C LEU A 105 -17.30 -8.90 -6.41
N SER A 106 -17.04 -7.60 -6.37
CA SER A 106 -15.82 -7.03 -5.81
C SER A 106 -16.08 -6.23 -4.54
N SER A 107 -15.09 -6.25 -3.65
CA SER A 107 -15.02 -5.42 -2.45
C SER A 107 -13.63 -4.81 -2.37
N ALA A 108 -13.56 -3.57 -1.89
CA ALA A 108 -12.31 -2.84 -1.76
C ALA A 108 -12.06 -2.50 -0.29
N SER A 109 -10.80 -2.51 0.11
CA SER A 109 -10.39 -2.03 1.42
C SER A 109 -9.11 -1.23 1.29
N GLU A 110 -8.99 -0.20 2.10
CA GLU A 110 -8.00 0.86 1.88
C GLU A 110 -7.31 1.23 3.19
N THR A 111 -6.04 1.61 3.10
CA THR A 111 -5.30 2.23 4.21
C THR A 111 -4.38 3.33 3.68
N SER A 112 -4.26 4.42 4.42
CA SER A 112 -3.34 5.51 4.11
C SER A 112 -1.96 5.24 4.69
N PHE A 113 -0.91 5.60 3.95
CA PHE A 113 0.48 5.62 4.40
C PHE A 113 1.23 6.74 3.67
N ALA A 114 2.46 7.05 4.07
CA ALA A 114 3.27 8.06 3.40
C ALA A 114 4.58 7.47 2.89
N ILE A 115 5.03 7.95 1.73
CA ILE A 115 6.35 7.64 1.18
C ILE A 115 7.20 8.91 1.29
N ASP A 116 8.40 8.75 1.86
CA ASP A 116 9.38 9.82 1.97
C ASP A 116 10.77 9.30 1.56
N ASN A 117 11.15 9.56 0.32
CA ASN A 117 12.48 9.34 -0.22
C ASN A 117 13.30 10.62 -0.27
N SER A 118 12.81 11.73 0.30
CA SER A 118 13.51 13.00 0.26
C SER A 118 14.81 12.88 1.08
N ALA A 119 15.94 13.08 0.40
CA ALA A 119 17.21 13.12 1.09
C ALA A 119 17.18 14.29 2.09
N PRO A 120 17.65 14.11 3.34
CA PRO A 120 17.67 15.18 4.31
C PRO A 120 18.54 16.32 3.75
N SER A 121 17.89 17.41 3.33
CA SER A 121 18.62 18.58 2.86
C SER A 121 19.16 19.30 4.09
N MET A 122 20.43 19.03 4.44
CA MET A 122 21.14 19.91 5.35
C MET A 122 21.32 21.26 4.65
N SER A 123 20.38 22.16 4.88
CA SER A 123 20.62 23.59 4.68
C SER A 123 21.75 23.96 5.64
N GLY A 124 22.95 24.14 5.10
CA GLY A 124 24.16 24.33 5.88
C GLY A 124 23.95 25.36 6.98
N ILE A 125 23.99 24.92 8.23
CA ILE A 125 24.04 25.83 9.37
C ILE A 125 25.33 26.63 9.20
N THR A 126 25.19 27.86 8.74
CA THR A 126 26.30 28.81 8.80
C THR A 126 26.44 29.20 10.26
N ILE A 127 27.34 28.52 10.98
CA ILE A 127 27.77 28.97 12.31
C ILE A 127 28.53 30.27 12.09
N ARG A 128 27.80 31.38 12.20
CA ARG A 128 28.40 32.71 12.23
C ARG A 128 29.01 32.85 13.62
N ARG A 129 30.34 32.70 13.74
CA ARG A 129 31.04 33.07 14.98
C ARG A 129 30.74 34.54 15.27
N PRO A 130 30.22 34.90 16.46
CA PRO A 130 30.34 36.25 16.97
C PRO A 130 31.85 36.50 17.19
N GLY A 131 32.34 37.63 16.71
CA GLY A 131 33.77 37.88 16.52
C GLY A 131 34.66 37.74 17.75
N SER A 132 35.93 37.47 17.45
CA SER A 132 37.13 37.94 18.16
C SER A 132 38.34 37.52 17.34
#